data_AF-A0A6P8BZE9-F1
#
_entry.id   AF-A0A6P8BZE9-F1
#
_cell.length_a   1.000
_cell.length_b   1.000
_cell.length_c   1.000
_cell.angle_alpha   90.00
_cell.angle_beta   90.00
_cell.angle_gamma   90.00
#
_symmetry.space_group_name_H-M   'P 1'
#
loop_
_entity.id
_entity.type
_entity.pdbx_description
1 polymer ?
#
loop_
_entity_poly.entity_id
_entity_poly.type
_entity_poly.pdbx_seq_one_letter_code
_entity_poly.pdbx_strand_id
1 'polypeptide(L)'
;MFIQEKTIEANGVRPSRAEAYILSHTHGNGNIVNEKAAKLVGQIRSYIGSAGNYETSKDSISQKNDAYSQIKELEKKGRVRCLGKIISSKRSSGLTFESARNNEEVQELRNRISELEGARTTLLPVIQRNFPNEKVTTVQNVVKRLIIGEASDKGSGANKFLAHGHPDSN
;
A
#
# COMPACT_ATOMS: atom_id res chain seq x y z
N MET A 1 -17.69 -3.40 18.71
CA MET A 1 -18.73 -2.63 17.98
C MET A 1 -18.54 -1.11 18.10
N PHE A 2 -18.23 -0.57 19.28
CA PHE A 2 -18.05 0.88 19.52
C PHE A 2 -17.16 1.66 18.52
N ILE A 3 -15.98 1.14 18.15
CA ILE A 3 -15.08 1.84 17.22
C ILE A 3 -15.68 1.92 15.81
N GLN A 4 -16.37 0.88 15.35
CA GLN A 4 -17.00 0.85 14.04
C GLN A 4 -18.16 1.85 13.97
N GLU A 5 -18.99 1.89 15.01
CA GLU A 5 -20.06 2.86 15.17
C GLU A 5 -19.53 4.31 15.11
N LYS A 6 -18.49 4.63 15.90
CA LYS A 6 -17.86 5.96 15.87
C LYS A 6 -17.17 6.31 14.55
N THR A 7 -16.73 5.29 13.80
CA THR A 7 -16.18 5.49 12.45
C THR A 7 -17.29 5.84 11.46
N ILE A 8 -18.46 5.20 11.57
CA ILE A 8 -19.63 5.50 10.74
C ILE A 8 -20.15 6.92 11.03
N GLU A 9 -20.27 7.28 12.31
CA GLU A 9 -20.65 8.64 12.75
C GLU A 9 -19.70 9.73 12.23
N ALA A 10 -18.42 9.39 12.04
CA ALA A 10 -17.38 10.29 11.55
C ALA A 10 -17.13 10.17 10.04
N ASN A 11 -18.15 9.82 9.23
CA ASN A 11 -18.07 9.71 7.77
C ASN A 11 -16.98 8.73 7.27
N GLY A 12 -16.80 7.61 7.97
CA GLY A 12 -15.79 6.60 7.63
C GLY A 12 -14.39 6.91 8.18
N VAL A 13 -14.20 8.04 8.86
CA VAL A 13 -12.92 8.39 9.47
C VAL A 13 -12.74 7.62 10.78
N ARG A 14 -11.78 6.69 10.80
CA ARG A 14 -11.48 5.92 11.99
C ARG A 14 -10.83 6.81 13.06
N PRO A 15 -11.31 6.78 14.31
CA PRO A 15 -10.67 7.53 15.39
C PRO A 15 -9.27 6.98 15.68
N SER A 16 -8.35 7.88 16.01
CA SER A 16 -7.03 7.54 16.52
C SER A 16 -7.13 6.73 17.81
N ARG A 17 -6.06 6.07 18.22
CA ARG A 17 -6.07 5.33 19.50
C ARG A 17 -6.28 6.24 20.70
N ALA A 18 -5.74 7.46 20.66
CA ALA A 18 -5.94 8.48 21.69
C ALA A 18 -7.41 8.93 21.73
N GLU A 19 -8.01 9.18 20.56
CA GLU A 19 -9.42 9.53 20.42
C GLU A 19 -10.33 8.38 20.88
N ALA A 20 -10.05 7.14 20.47
CA ALA A 20 -10.79 5.97 20.90
C ALA A 20 -10.72 5.77 22.41
N TYR A 21 -9.58 6.07 23.04
CA TYR A 21 -9.46 6.06 24.51
C TYR A 21 -10.33 7.13 25.15
N ILE A 22 -10.26 8.38 24.67
CA ILE A 22 -11.09 9.49 25.17
C ILE A 22 -12.58 9.12 25.01
N LEU A 23 -13.00 8.66 23.84
CA LEU A 23 -14.39 8.29 23.55
C LEU A 23 -14.89 7.16 24.44
N SER A 24 -14.09 6.12 24.66
CA SER A 24 -14.47 4.99 25.51
C SER A 24 -14.47 5.31 27.01
N HIS A 25 -13.75 6.35 27.42
CA HIS A 25 -13.64 6.76 28.82
C HIS A 25 -14.39 8.08 29.11
N THR A 26 -15.25 8.51 28.20
CA THR A 26 -16.15 9.65 28.36
C THR A 26 -17.58 9.16 28.22
N HIS A 27 -18.42 9.43 29.21
CA HIS A 27 -19.85 9.16 29.16
C HIS A 27 -20.52 10.04 28.08
N GLY A 28 -21.71 9.66 27.63
CA GLY A 28 -22.46 10.45 26.63
C GLY A 28 -22.81 11.88 27.08
N ASN A 29 -22.82 12.14 28.40
CA ASN A 29 -22.99 13.47 28.99
C ASN A 29 -21.68 14.29 29.06
N GLY A 30 -20.56 13.79 28.51
CA GLY A 30 -19.26 14.46 28.53
C GLY A 30 -18.43 14.24 29.80
N ASN A 31 -18.98 13.58 30.82
CA ASN A 31 -18.23 13.31 32.06
C ASN A 31 -17.25 12.16 31.88
N ILE A 32 -16.06 12.26 32.47
CA ILE A 32 -15.06 11.20 32.42
C ILE A 32 -15.42 10.08 33.40
N VAL A 33 -15.27 8.84 32.94
CA VAL A 33 -15.74 7.63 33.66
C VAL A 33 -15.14 7.47 35.07
N ASN A 34 -13.89 7.92 35.28
CA ASN A 34 -13.25 7.91 36.61
C ASN A 34 -12.04 8.86 36.69
N GLU A 35 -11.52 9.08 37.90
CA GLU A 35 -10.39 10.00 38.15
C GLU A 35 -9.10 9.58 37.42
N LYS A 36 -8.80 8.27 37.32
CA LYS A 36 -7.62 7.78 36.60
C LYS A 36 -7.71 8.10 35.11
N ALA A 37 -8.89 7.89 34.53
CA ALA A 37 -9.17 8.26 33.16
C ALA A 37 -9.12 9.78 32.98
N ALA A 38 -9.58 10.57 33.95
CA ALA A 38 -9.52 12.03 33.89
C ALA A 38 -8.07 12.53 33.81
N LYS A 39 -7.17 11.96 34.64
CA LYS A 39 -5.74 12.25 34.59
C LYS A 39 -5.14 11.92 33.22
N LEU A 40 -5.41 10.71 32.71
CA LEU A 40 -4.86 10.28 31.42
C LEU A 40 -5.42 11.09 30.24
N VAL A 41 -6.73 11.38 30.22
CA VAL A 41 -7.38 12.24 29.22
C VAL A 41 -6.82 13.66 29.27
N GLY A 42 -6.57 14.20 30.46
CA GLY A 42 -5.93 15.50 30.63
C GLY A 42 -4.52 15.52 30.03
N GLN A 43 -3.72 14.49 30.30
CA GLN A 43 -2.39 14.34 29.69
C GLN A 43 -2.47 14.20 28.17
N ILE A 44 -3.44 13.44 27.65
CA ILE A 44 -3.64 13.26 26.20
C ILE A 44 -3.98 14.59 25.54
N ARG A 45 -4.95 15.33 26.10
CA ARG A 45 -5.35 16.64 25.57
C ARG A 45 -4.20 17.65 25.64
N SER A 46 -3.46 17.66 26.75
CA SER A 46 -2.28 18.53 26.90
C SER A 46 -1.22 18.19 25.85
N TYR A 47 -0.90 16.91 25.67
CA TYR A 47 0.08 16.47 24.68
C TYR A 47 -0.35 16.84 23.26
N ILE A 48 -1.64 16.67 22.92
CA ILE A 48 -2.21 17.10 21.63
C ILE A 48 -2.05 18.60 21.42
N GLY A 49 -2.41 19.41 22.43
CA GLY A 49 -2.34 20.86 22.35
C GLY A 49 -0.91 21.41 22.33
N SER A 50 0.05 20.75 22.99
CA SER A 50 1.45 21.19 23.07
C SER A 50 2.32 20.70 21.90
N ALA A 51 2.01 19.55 21.32
CA ALA A 51 2.89 18.90 20.32
C ALA A 51 2.75 19.44 18.89
N GLY A 52 1.81 20.36 18.63
CA GLY A 52 1.74 21.19 17.42
C GLY A 52 1.46 20.47 16.10
N ASN A 53 2.03 19.30 15.81
CA ASN A 53 1.98 18.62 14.51
C ASN A 53 2.56 17.19 14.63
N TYR A 54 2.04 16.32 15.49
CA TYR A 54 2.16 14.90 15.16
C TYR A 54 0.98 14.61 14.23
N GLU A 55 1.28 14.32 12.96
CA GLU A 55 0.33 13.59 12.15
C GLU A 55 -0.01 12.33 12.94
N THR A 56 -1.21 12.33 13.52
CA THR A 56 -1.95 11.09 13.65
C THR A 56 -2.14 10.62 12.22
N SER A 57 -1.11 9.99 11.65
CA SER A 57 -1.30 9.22 10.43
C SER A 57 -2.32 8.17 10.84
N LYS A 58 -3.58 8.43 10.47
CA LYS A 58 -4.73 7.58 10.79
C LYS A 58 -4.57 6.19 10.18
N ASP A 59 -3.62 6.06 9.25
CA ASP A 59 -3.20 4.85 8.55
C ASP A 59 -1.87 4.25 9.06
N SER A 60 -1.15 4.93 9.95
CA SER A 60 0.07 4.40 10.55
C SER A 60 -0.27 3.36 11.62
N ILE A 61 -0.15 2.08 11.26
CA ILE A 61 -0.19 0.93 12.16
C ILE A 61 0.93 0.99 13.24
N SER A 62 1.86 1.95 13.14
CA SER A 62 2.93 2.13 14.13
C SER A 62 2.40 2.65 15.47
N GLN A 63 1.94 1.72 16.31
CA GLN A 63 1.55 1.91 17.71
C GLN A 63 2.69 2.40 18.63
N LYS A 64 3.88 2.71 18.11
CA LYS A 64 5.04 3.05 18.94
C LYS A 64 5.17 4.54 19.24
N ASN A 65 4.62 5.40 18.39
CA ASN A 65 4.88 6.85 18.43
C ASN A 65 3.62 7.72 18.47
N ASP A 66 2.43 7.15 18.70
CA ASP A 66 1.20 7.95 18.83
C ASP A 66 1.11 8.65 20.20
N ALA A 67 0.26 9.70 20.31
CA ALA A 67 0.08 10.44 21.57
C ALA A 67 -0.27 9.55 22.76
N TYR A 68 -1.04 8.48 22.52
CA TYR A 68 -1.39 7.55 23.58
C TYR A 68 -0.16 6.78 24.11
N SER A 69 0.79 6.40 23.25
CA SER A 69 2.05 5.72 23.66
C SER A 69 3.02 6.59 24.41
N GLN A 70 2.99 7.90 24.14
CA GLN A 70 3.90 8.86 24.77
C GLN A 70 3.52 9.10 26.24
N ILE A 71 2.24 8.87 26.57
CA ILE A 71 1.68 9.13 27.89
C ILE A 71 1.53 7.85 28.68
N LYS A 72 1.02 6.79 28.03
CA LYS A 72 0.91 5.49 28.65
C LYS A 72 2.19 4.73 28.37
N GLU A 73 2.95 4.46 29.44
CA GLU A 73 4.12 3.57 29.38
C GLU A 73 3.82 2.35 28.52
N LEU A 74 4.81 1.95 27.71
CA LEU A 74 4.69 0.85 26.76
C LEU A 74 4.01 -0.33 27.44
N GLU A 75 2.76 -0.64 27.04
CA GLU A 75 2.04 -1.76 27.63
C GLU A 75 2.93 -3.00 27.54
N LYS A 76 3.17 -3.66 28.69
CA LYS A 76 4.08 -4.80 28.78
C LYS A 76 3.65 -5.86 27.76
N LYS A 77 4.35 -5.90 26.62
CA LYS A 77 4.06 -6.84 25.54
C LYS A 77 4.23 -8.27 26.05
N GLY A 78 3.31 -9.15 25.65
CA GLY A 78 3.42 -10.59 25.92
C GLY A 78 2.66 -11.12 27.14
N ARG A 79 1.76 -10.34 27.75
CA ARG A 79 0.84 -10.87 28.79
C ARG A 79 -0.61 -10.70 28.39
N VAL A 80 -1.19 -11.74 27.80
CA VAL A 80 -2.65 -11.80 27.59
C VAL A 80 -3.28 -12.33 28.87
N ARG A 81 -4.30 -11.63 29.39
CA ARG A 81 -5.04 -12.05 30.58
C ARG A 81 -5.61 -13.46 30.32
N CYS A 82 -5.40 -14.38 31.26
CA CYS A 82 -5.73 -15.81 31.19
C CYS A 82 -4.82 -16.73 30.33
N LEU A 83 -3.84 -16.19 29.60
CA LEU A 83 -2.89 -16.99 28.78
C LEU A 83 -1.45 -17.01 29.33
N GLY A 84 -1.20 -16.38 30.48
CA GLY A 84 0.14 -16.35 31.09
C GLY A 84 1.15 -15.50 30.32
N LYS A 85 2.44 -15.74 30.56
CA LYS A 85 3.53 -15.11 29.80
C LYS A 85 3.59 -15.80 28.44
N ILE A 86 3.25 -15.07 27.38
CA ILE A 86 3.62 -15.50 26.03
C ILE A 86 5.14 -15.38 25.99
N ILE A 87 5.83 -16.50 25.77
CA ILE A 87 7.28 -16.50 25.57
C ILE A 87 7.53 -15.54 24.41
N SER A 88 8.08 -14.36 24.69
CA SER A 88 8.44 -13.43 23.65
C SER A 88 9.60 -14.05 22.90
N SER A 89 9.31 -14.69 21.78
CA SER A 89 10.33 -14.95 20.79
C SER A 89 10.96 -13.59 20.49
N LYS A 90 12.29 -13.50 20.58
CA LYS A 90 13.07 -12.37 20.09
C LYS A 90 12.88 -12.29 18.58
N ARG A 91 11.71 -11.85 18.13
CA ARG A 91 11.43 -11.47 16.77
C ARG A 91 10.71 -10.13 16.82
N SER A 92 11.48 -9.15 16.39
CA SER A 92 11.12 -7.78 16.08
C SER A 92 9.68 -7.64 15.61
N SER A 93 9.03 -6.61 16.15
CA SER A 93 7.93 -5.85 15.53
C SER A 93 6.90 -6.68 14.76
N GLY A 94 5.78 -6.93 15.42
CA GLY A 94 4.63 -7.54 14.80
C GLY A 94 4.21 -6.83 13.52
N LEU A 95 4.09 -7.63 12.46
CA LEU A 95 2.97 -7.62 11.55
C LEU A 95 2.60 -9.08 11.30
N THR A 96 1.40 -9.40 11.75
CA THR A 96 0.46 -10.45 11.35
C THR A 96 0.85 -11.29 10.12
N PHE A 97 0.60 -12.60 10.18
CA PHE A 97 0.68 -13.64 9.14
C PHE A 97 0.65 -13.17 7.66
N GLU A 98 -0.17 -12.17 7.33
CA GLU A 98 -0.20 -11.43 6.06
C GLU A 98 1.17 -10.86 5.60
N SER A 99 1.96 -10.29 6.50
CA SER A 99 3.29 -9.73 6.21
C SER A 99 4.30 -10.81 5.83
N ALA A 100 4.22 -11.98 6.47
CA ALA A 100 5.05 -13.13 6.10
C ALA A 100 4.67 -13.66 4.71
N ARG A 101 3.36 -13.76 4.42
CA ARG A 101 2.83 -14.21 3.13
C ARG A 101 3.14 -13.24 1.98
N ASN A 102 2.99 -11.94 2.21
CA ASN A 102 3.36 -10.91 1.23
C ASN A 102 4.86 -10.92 0.94
N ASN A 103 5.69 -11.25 1.94
CA ASN A 103 7.13 -11.34 1.76
C ASN A 103 7.52 -12.59 0.95
N GLU A 104 6.81 -13.70 1.11
CA GLU A 104 6.96 -14.91 0.28
C GLU A 104 6.56 -14.65 -1.17
N GLU A 105 5.41 -14.00 -1.42
CA GLU A 105 4.96 -13.66 -2.77
C GLU A 105 5.91 -12.68 -3.47
N VAL A 106 6.38 -11.64 -2.76
CA VAL A 106 7.40 -10.72 -3.29
C VAL A 106 8.71 -11.44 -3.60
N GLN A 107 9.09 -12.43 -2.80
CA GLN A 107 10.29 -13.21 -3.04
C GLN A 107 10.14 -14.14 -4.25
N GLU A 108 8.98 -14.76 -4.43
CA GLU A 108 8.66 -15.56 -5.61
C GLU A 108 8.67 -14.69 -6.88
N LEU A 109 8.06 -13.50 -6.83
CA LEU A 109 8.07 -12.54 -7.95
C LEU A 109 9.48 -12.10 -8.30
N ARG A 110 10.33 -11.82 -7.30
CA ARG A 110 11.75 -11.48 -7.53
C ARG A 110 12.51 -12.62 -8.22
N ASN A 111 12.27 -13.86 -7.80
CA ASN A 111 12.89 -15.02 -8.43
C ASN A 111 12.44 -15.17 -9.89
N ARG A 112 11.14 -15.07 -10.16
CA ARG A 112 10.59 -15.12 -11.53
C ARG A 112 11.14 -14.01 -12.43
N ILE A 113 11.25 -12.77 -11.92
CA ILE A 113 11.87 -11.66 -12.66
C ILE A 113 13.34 -11.97 -12.97
N SER A 114 14.07 -12.53 -12.01
CA SER A 114 15.46 -12.92 -12.22
C SER A 114 15.62 -14.01 -13.29
N GLU A 115 14.74 -15.01 -13.31
CA GLU A 115 14.73 -16.05 -14.35
C GLU A 115 14.41 -15.47 -15.74
N LEU A 116 13.42 -14.56 -15.82
CA LEU A 116 13.05 -13.88 -17.05
C LEU A 116 14.16 -12.98 -17.60
N GLU A 117 14.88 -12.25 -16.73
CA GLU A 117 16.05 -11.47 -17.13
C GLU A 117 17.20 -12.39 -17.61
N GLY A 118 17.35 -13.57 -16.99
CA GLY A 118 18.27 -14.61 -17.48
C GLY A 118 17.91 -15.12 -18.88
N ALA A 119 16.63 -15.40 -19.12
CA ALA A 119 16.15 -15.77 -20.45
C ALA A 119 16.38 -14.63 -21.48
N ARG A 120 16.12 -13.38 -21.08
CA ARG A 120 16.35 -12.19 -21.93
C ARG A 120 17.82 -12.05 -22.32
N THR A 121 18.74 -12.18 -21.36
CA THR A 121 20.19 -12.08 -21.64
C THR A 121 20.67 -13.19 -22.59
N THR A 122 20.06 -14.37 -22.53
CA THR A 122 20.37 -15.49 -23.43
C THR A 122 19.78 -15.30 -24.84
N LEU A 123 18.56 -14.76 -24.95
CA LEU A 123 17.84 -14.61 -26.22
C LEU A 123 18.27 -13.37 -27.01
N LEU A 124 18.68 -12.29 -26.35
CA LEU A 124 19.09 -11.04 -26.99
C LEU A 124 20.22 -11.22 -28.04
N PRO A 125 21.32 -11.95 -27.75
CA PRO A 125 22.36 -12.20 -28.76
C PRO A 125 21.87 -13.11 -29.90
N VAL A 126 20.96 -14.06 -29.63
CA VAL A 126 20.36 -14.91 -30.68
C VAL A 126 19.54 -14.07 -31.64
N ILE A 127 18.76 -13.12 -31.13
CA ILE A 127 17.96 -12.20 -31.96
C ILE A 127 18.88 -11.29 -32.77
N GLN A 128 19.90 -10.69 -32.16
CA GLN A 128 20.88 -9.85 -32.88
C GLN A 128 21.58 -10.61 -34.00
N ARG A 129 21.91 -11.88 -33.78
CA ARG A 129 22.56 -12.73 -34.78
C ARG A 129 21.65 -13.06 -35.97
N ASN A 130 20.37 -13.36 -35.71
CA ASN A 130 19.42 -13.71 -36.76
C ASN A 130 18.81 -12.49 -37.47
N PHE A 131 18.80 -11.33 -36.81
CA PHE A 131 18.22 -10.08 -37.31
C PHE A 131 19.19 -8.89 -37.13
N PRO A 132 20.34 -8.89 -37.83
CA PRO A 132 21.40 -7.89 -37.64
C PRO A 132 20.99 -6.46 -38.03
N ASN A 133 19.98 -6.32 -38.90
CA ASN A 133 19.49 -5.02 -39.38
C ASN A 133 18.28 -4.49 -38.58
N GLU A 134 17.70 -5.31 -37.71
CA GLU A 134 16.58 -4.91 -36.88
C GLU A 134 17.10 -4.34 -35.55
N LYS A 135 16.62 -3.16 -35.18
CA LYS A 135 17.02 -2.61 -33.87
C LYS A 135 16.35 -3.45 -32.79
N VAL A 136 17.14 -3.96 -31.84
CA VAL A 136 16.63 -4.70 -30.66
C VAL A 136 15.52 -3.94 -29.93
N THR A 137 15.55 -2.60 -30.00
CA THR A 137 14.50 -1.72 -29.49
C THR A 137 13.14 -1.91 -30.17
N THR A 138 13.10 -2.20 -31.48
CA THR A 138 11.86 -2.50 -32.21
C THR A 138 11.21 -3.78 -31.67
N VAL A 139 11.99 -4.84 -31.50
CA VAL A 139 11.52 -6.12 -30.95
C VAL A 139 11.03 -5.95 -29.51
N GLN A 140 11.77 -5.21 -28.69
CA GLN A 140 11.34 -4.89 -27.31
C GLN A 140 10.03 -4.09 -27.28
N ASN A 141 9.84 -3.15 -28.21
CA ASN A 141 8.60 -2.36 -28.30
C ASN A 141 7.40 -3.19 -28.77
N VAL A 142 7.60 -4.15 -29.68
CA VAL A 142 6.55 -5.11 -30.07
C VAL A 142 6.14 -5.98 -28.87
N VAL A 143 7.12 -6.50 -28.12
CA VAL A 143 6.87 -7.31 -26.92
C VAL A 143 6.15 -6.50 -25.84
N LYS A 144 6.56 -5.25 -25.59
CA LYS A 144 5.86 -4.35 -24.64
C LYS A 144 4.40 -4.15 -25.02
N ARG A 145 4.10 -3.87 -26.29
CA ARG A 145 2.71 -3.71 -26.77
C ARG A 145 1.89 -4.99 -26.61
N LEU A 146 2.50 -6.15 -26.85
CA LEU A 146 1.84 -7.45 -26.67
C LEU A 146 1.52 -7.76 -25.20
N ILE A 147 2.43 -7.40 -24.28
CA ILE A 147 2.24 -7.61 -22.83
C ILE A 147 1.21 -6.64 -22.25
N ILE A 148 1.22 -5.37 -22.68
CA ILE A 148 0.30 -4.33 -22.18
C ILE A 148 -1.11 -4.50 -22.76
N GLY A 149 -1.28 -5.31 -23.80
CA GLY A 149 -2.58 -5.60 -24.38
C GLY A 149 -3.16 -4.43 -25.16
N GLU A 150 -2.32 -3.63 -25.84
CA GLU A 150 -2.82 -2.64 -26.78
C GLU A 150 -3.38 -3.34 -28.02
N ALA A 151 -4.69 -3.55 -28.04
CA ALA A 151 -5.43 -3.93 -29.23
C ALA A 151 -5.19 -2.87 -30.30
N SER A 152 -4.68 -3.32 -31.45
CA SER A 152 -4.62 -2.52 -32.68
C SER A 152 -6.02 -2.01 -33.02
N ASP A 153 -6.31 -0.75 -32.73
CA ASP A 153 -7.45 -0.04 -33.29
C ASP A 153 -7.26 0.01 -34.82
N LYS A 154 -7.98 -0.86 -35.52
CA LYS A 154 -8.11 -0.79 -36.97
C LYS A 154 -9.24 0.17 -37.29
N GLY A 155 -8.89 1.41 -37.60
CA GLY A 155 -9.88 2.39 -38.03
C GLY A 155 -9.25 3.58 -38.74
N SER A 156 -9.04 3.44 -40.05
CA SER A 156 -9.34 4.46 -41.08
C SER A 156 -8.35 4.39 -42.24
N GLY A 157 -8.83 3.81 -43.33
CA GLY A 157 -8.13 3.75 -44.59
C GLY A 157 -8.07 5.13 -45.26
N ALA A 158 -6.87 5.53 -45.67
CA ALA A 158 -6.69 6.55 -46.68
C ALA A 158 -5.65 6.08 -47.70
N ASN A 159 -6.00 5.02 -48.44
CA ASN A 159 -5.40 4.75 -49.74
C ASN A 159 -6.41 5.17 -50.81
N LYS A 160 -6.32 6.42 -51.28
CA LYS A 160 -6.73 6.75 -52.65
C LYS A 160 -5.46 7.06 -53.44
N PHE A 161 -4.88 5.97 -53.94
CA PHE A 161 -3.95 6.01 -55.06
C PHE A 161 -4.66 6.63 -56.27
N LEU A 162 -4.11 7.76 -56.72
CA LEU A 162 -3.80 8.08 -58.12
C LEU A 162 -4.65 7.35 -59.18
N ALA A 163 -5.74 7.97 -59.63
CA ALA A 163 -6.34 7.63 -60.91
C ALA A 163 -5.71 8.52 -61.99
N HIS A 164 -4.70 7.97 -62.68
CA HIS A 164 -4.26 8.46 -63.98
C HIS A 164 -5.40 8.27 -64.98
N GLY A 165 -5.97 9.38 -65.46
CA GLY A 165 -6.76 9.40 -66.69
C GLY A 165 -5.84 9.39 -67.90
N HIS A 166 -6.14 8.51 -68.84
CA HIS A 166 -5.49 8.34 -70.15
C HIS A 166 -6.63 8.33 -71.21
N PRO A 167 -6.33 8.35 -72.53
CA PRO A 167 -5.93 9.45 -73.41
C PRO A 167 -7.06 10.00 -74.33
N ASP A 168 -6.74 11.13 -74.98
CA ASP A 168 -7.13 11.66 -76.30
C ASP A 168 -8.49 11.36 -76.97
N SER A 169 -9.17 12.43 -77.40
CA SER A 169 -9.86 12.57 -78.71
C SER A 169 -10.32 14.03 -78.94
N ASN A 170 -9.55 14.79 -79.74
CA ASN A 170 -9.92 15.41 -81.03
C ASN A 170 -8.94 16.54 -81.41
#